data_AF-E0SRM2-F1
#
_entry.id   AF-E0SRM2-F1
#
_cell.length_a   1.000
_cell.length_b   1.000
_cell.length_c   1.000
_cell.angle_alpha   90.00
_cell.angle_beta   90.00
_cell.angle_gamma   90.00
#
_symmetry.space_group_name_H-M   'P 1'
#
loop_
_entity.id
_entity.type
_entity.pdbx_description
1 polymer ?
#
loop_
_entity_poly.entity_id
_entity_poly.type
_entity_poly.pdbx_seq_one_letter_code
_entity_poly.pdbx_strand_id
1 'polypeptide(L)'
;MLFGSGKIVKDYRLLNRYFELLDKRNIDKSNLMPTSSDIETVVSMAMEGSINLLQMINMLANRLKLKIYGDIAKEAFRDVYGIEVDESIAIDRIAMDMAGWVIEIAEALGLIRIVGSLPKE
;
A
#
# COMPACT_ATOMS: atom_id res chain seq x y z
N MET A 1 -8.43 -11.50 -1.60
CA MET A 1 -7.41 -10.72 -0.88
C MET A 1 -8.01 -10.32 0.46
N LEU A 2 -7.24 -10.31 1.55
CA LEU A 2 -7.73 -9.82 2.84
C LEU A 2 -7.87 -8.30 2.73
N PHE A 3 -9.10 -7.79 2.69
CA PHE A 3 -9.36 -6.36 2.59
C PHE A 3 -8.93 -5.69 3.90
N GLY A 4 -8.13 -4.63 3.79
CA GLY A 4 -7.84 -3.79 4.94
C GLY A 4 -9.09 -3.04 5.42
N SER A 5 -8.95 -2.31 6.52
CA SER A 5 -10.07 -1.56 7.12
C SER A 5 -10.61 -0.43 6.25
N GLY A 6 -9.90 -0.02 5.18
CA GLY A 6 -10.27 1.09 4.30
C GLY A 6 -10.08 2.48 4.95
N LYS A 7 -9.44 2.53 6.12
CA LYS A 7 -9.17 3.79 6.84
C LYS A 7 -8.09 4.61 6.15
N ILE A 8 -7.09 3.96 5.56
CA ILE A 8 -5.98 4.53 4.80
C ILE A 8 -6.24 4.32 3.30
N VAL A 9 -6.35 3.06 2.86
CA VAL A 9 -6.55 2.72 1.44
C VAL A 9 -8.03 2.81 1.12
N LYS A 10 -8.46 3.96 0.61
CA LYS A 10 -9.88 4.23 0.33
C LYS A 10 -10.45 3.38 -0.80
N ASP A 11 -9.61 2.98 -1.74
CA ASP A 11 -10.02 2.24 -2.92
C ASP A 11 -8.97 1.20 -3.29
N TYR A 12 -9.32 -0.07 -3.07
CA TYR A 12 -8.46 -1.21 -3.37
C TYR A 12 -8.51 -1.67 -4.83
N ARG A 13 -9.35 -1.08 -5.70
CA ARG A 13 -9.52 -1.53 -7.09
C ARG A 13 -8.19 -1.54 -7.85
N LEU A 14 -7.40 -0.48 -7.70
CA LEU A 14 -6.09 -0.37 -8.36
C LEU A 14 -5.13 -1.47 -7.91
N LEU A 15 -4.98 -1.65 -6.59
CA LEU A 15 -4.07 -2.64 -6.03
C LEU A 15 -4.51 -4.08 -6.39
N ASN A 16 -5.82 -4.36 -6.32
CA ASN A 16 -6.38 -5.64 -6.76
C ASN A 16 -6.08 -5.91 -8.22
N ARG A 17 -6.30 -4.93 -9.10
CA ARG A 17 -6.05 -5.08 -10.52
C ARG A 17 -4.56 -5.33 -10.82
N TYR A 18 -3.68 -4.61 -10.14
CA TYR A 18 -2.24 -4.84 -10.25
C TYR A 18 -1.86 -6.29 -9.91
N PHE A 19 -2.39 -6.85 -8.82
CA PHE A 19 -2.13 -8.24 -8.45
C PHE A 19 -2.76 -9.25 -9.41
N GLU A 20 -3.95 -8.98 -9.97
CA GLU A 20 -4.53 -9.82 -11.02
C GLU A 20 -3.65 -9.88 -12.28
N LEU A 21 -3.05 -8.75 -12.66
CA LEU A 21 -2.16 -8.69 -13.83
C LEU A 21 -0.86 -9.46 -13.58
N LEU A 22 -0.32 -9.41 -12.37
CA LEU A 22 0.82 -10.25 -11.98
C LEU A 22 0.47 -11.73 -12.09
N ASP A 23 -0.70 -12.15 -11.59
CA ASP A 23 -1.17 -13.54 -11.68
C ASP A 23 -1.34 -13.98 -13.14
N LYS A 24 -1.96 -13.15 -13.97
CA LYS A 24 -2.15 -13.42 -15.41
C LYS A 24 -0.84 -13.62 -16.16
N ARG A 25 0.23 -12.98 -15.69
CA ARG A 25 1.57 -13.04 -16.28
C ARG A 25 2.47 -14.08 -15.63
N ASN A 26 1.96 -14.87 -14.67
CA ASN A 26 2.72 -15.84 -13.87
C ASN A 26 3.96 -15.22 -13.18
N ILE A 27 3.85 -13.96 -12.75
CA ILE A 27 4.92 -13.27 -12.03
C ILE A 27 4.76 -13.55 -10.53
N ASP A 28 5.85 -13.99 -9.89
CA ASP A 28 5.85 -14.21 -8.46
C ASP A 28 5.66 -12.88 -7.70
N LYS A 29 4.58 -12.82 -6.91
CA LYS A 29 4.21 -11.67 -6.08
C LYS A 29 4.48 -11.89 -4.60
N SER A 30 5.15 -12.98 -4.21
CA SER A 30 5.49 -13.31 -2.81
C SER A 30 6.20 -12.15 -2.11
N ASN A 31 7.16 -11.52 -2.80
CA ASN A 31 7.95 -10.39 -2.29
C ASN A 31 7.17 -9.07 -2.17
N LEU A 32 5.96 -9.00 -2.72
CA LEU A 32 5.04 -7.86 -2.65
C LEU A 32 3.98 -8.04 -1.55
N MET A 33 3.86 -9.22 -0.96
CA MET A 33 2.90 -9.43 0.12
C MET A 33 3.44 -8.82 1.42
N PRO A 34 2.58 -8.17 2.23
CA PRO A 34 2.94 -7.76 3.59
C PRO A 34 3.54 -8.91 4.38
N THR A 35 4.73 -8.72 4.93
CA THR A 35 5.42 -9.71 5.77
C THR A 35 5.32 -9.35 7.25
N SER A 36 5.62 -10.31 8.13
CA SER A 36 5.74 -10.03 9.57
C SER A 36 6.78 -8.94 9.85
N SER A 37 7.86 -8.88 9.08
CA SER A 37 8.90 -7.84 9.22
C SER A 37 8.38 -6.45 8.85
N ASP A 38 7.51 -6.34 7.86
CA ASP A 38 6.87 -5.07 7.51
C ASP A 38 5.94 -4.59 8.65
N ILE A 39 5.20 -5.52 9.26
CA ILE A 39 4.33 -5.25 10.41
C ILE A 39 5.15 -4.82 11.64
N GLU A 40 6.24 -5.54 11.96
CA GLU A 40 7.16 -5.17 13.05
C GLU A 40 7.79 -3.80 12.85
N THR A 41 8.11 -3.45 11.59
CA THR A 41 8.58 -2.10 11.24
C THR A 41 7.52 -1.06 11.57
N VAL A 42 6.25 -1.31 11.20
CA VAL A 42 5.12 -0.42 11.54
C VAL A 42 4.96 -0.25 13.04
N VAL A 43 5.06 -1.33 13.81
CA VAL A 43 4.94 -1.29 15.28
C VAL A 43 6.08 -0.47 15.89
N SER A 44 7.32 -0.72 15.47
CA SER A 44 8.49 0.04 15.95
C SER A 44 8.35 1.54 15.67
N MET A 45 7.96 1.89 14.44
CA MET A 45 7.68 3.26 14.03
C MET A 45 6.59 3.93 14.87
N ALA A 46 5.50 3.21 15.18
CA ALA A 46 4.43 3.72 16.02
C ALA A 46 4.86 3.92 17.49
N MET A 47 5.72 3.04 18.00
CA MET A 47 6.24 3.12 19.38
C MET A 47 7.22 4.28 19.60
N GLU A 48 8.04 4.61 18.59
CA GLU A 48 8.96 5.76 18.65
C GLU A 48 8.21 7.09 18.80
N GLY A 49 6.96 7.17 18.32
CA GLY A 49 6.05 8.31 18.53
C GLY A 49 6.46 9.62 17.86
N SER A 50 7.56 9.64 17.11
CA SER A 50 8.14 10.83 16.48
C SER A 50 7.68 11.07 15.03
N ILE A 51 6.98 10.10 14.45
CA ILE A 51 6.51 10.17 13.06
C ILE A 51 4.99 10.03 12.95
N ASN A 52 4.40 10.85 12.07
CA ASN A 52 2.97 10.81 11.79
C ASN A 52 2.62 9.75 10.73
N LEU A 53 1.33 9.47 10.57
CA LEU A 53 0.82 8.46 9.63
C LEU A 53 1.32 8.67 8.19
N LEU A 54 1.34 9.92 7.72
CA LEU A 54 1.81 10.24 6.36
C LEU A 54 3.31 9.92 6.19
N GLN A 55 4.13 10.23 7.20
CA GLN A 55 5.55 9.89 7.20
C GLN A 55 5.75 8.37 7.20
N MET A 56 4.99 7.62 8.00
CA MET A 56 5.04 6.15 8.00
C MET A 56 4.71 5.56 6.64
N ILE A 57 3.63 6.04 5.99
CA ILE A 57 3.22 5.61 4.65
C ILE A 57 4.35 5.88 3.65
N ASN A 58 4.92 7.09 3.65
CA ASN A 58 5.97 7.46 2.72
C ASN A 58 7.25 6.62 2.90
N MET A 59 7.64 6.35 4.14
CA MET A 59 8.82 5.52 4.45
C MET A 59 8.64 4.08 3.95
N LEU A 60 7.48 3.48 4.18
CA LEU A 60 7.16 2.15 3.67
C LEU A 60 7.05 2.12 2.15
N ALA A 61 6.35 3.09 1.56
CA ALA A 61 6.18 3.18 0.12
C ALA A 61 7.53 3.23 -0.58
N ASN A 62 8.47 4.07 -0.11
CA ASN A 62 9.81 4.16 -0.69
C ASN A 62 10.58 2.83 -0.69
N ARG A 63 10.39 1.98 0.32
CA ARG A 63 10.99 0.63 0.36
C ARG A 63 10.34 -0.32 -0.65
N LEU A 64 9.05 -0.17 -0.88
CA LEU A 64 8.25 -1.03 -1.76
C LEU A 64 8.40 -0.69 -3.24
N LYS A 65 8.67 0.57 -3.60
CA LYS A 65 8.83 1.04 -5.00
C LYS A 65 9.76 0.15 -5.82
N LEU A 66 10.87 -0.29 -5.24
CA LEU A 66 11.90 -1.09 -5.92
C LEU A 66 11.43 -2.49 -6.34
N LYS A 67 10.30 -2.95 -5.81
CA LYS A 67 9.73 -4.28 -6.09
C LYS A 67 8.59 -4.23 -7.11
N ILE A 68 8.13 -3.03 -7.49
CA ILE A 68 6.93 -2.85 -8.31
C ILE A 68 7.31 -2.87 -9.80
N TYR A 69 6.55 -3.65 -10.57
CA TYR A 69 6.67 -3.70 -12.03
C TYR A 69 5.88 -2.53 -12.63
N GLY A 70 6.59 -1.51 -13.09
CA GLY A 70 5.98 -0.25 -13.50
C GLY A 70 5.09 -0.37 -14.74
N ASP A 71 5.44 -1.22 -15.70
CA ASP A 71 4.61 -1.50 -16.87
C ASP A 71 3.23 -2.09 -16.48
N ILE A 72 3.22 -2.98 -15.49
CA ILE A 72 2.00 -3.58 -14.93
C ILE A 72 1.22 -2.54 -14.12
N ALA A 73 1.90 -1.68 -13.36
CA ALA A 73 1.26 -0.60 -12.63
C ALA A 73 0.54 0.37 -13.57
N LYS A 74 1.18 0.74 -14.69
CA LYS A 74 0.55 1.57 -15.74
C LYS A 74 -0.67 0.92 -16.35
N GLU A 75 -0.59 -0.37 -16.67
CA GLU A 75 -1.73 -1.13 -17.20
C GLU A 75 -2.89 -1.16 -16.19
N ALA A 76 -2.61 -1.39 -14.91
CA ALA A 76 -3.64 -1.35 -13.87
C ALA A 76 -4.32 0.02 -13.77
N PHE A 77 -3.56 1.11 -13.90
CA PHE A 77 -4.11 2.47 -13.93
C PHE A 77 -5.07 2.69 -15.09
N ARG A 78 -4.66 2.27 -16.30
CA ARG A 78 -5.49 2.36 -17.49
C ARG A 78 -6.77 1.54 -17.35
N ASP A 79 -6.67 0.33 -16.82
CA ASP A 79 -7.82 -0.57 -16.66
C ASP A 79 -8.84 -0.07 -15.62
N VAL A 80 -8.37 0.55 -14.53
CA VAL A 80 -9.25 0.96 -13.41
C VAL A 80 -9.79 2.38 -13.60
N TYR A 81 -8.97 3.29 -14.12
CA TYR A 81 -9.31 4.71 -14.20
C TYR A 81 -9.49 5.24 -15.63
N GLY A 82 -9.14 4.45 -16.65
CA GLY A 82 -9.25 4.88 -18.05
C GLY A 82 -8.25 5.97 -18.46
N ILE A 83 -7.18 6.18 -17.69
CA ILE A 83 -6.18 7.21 -17.94
C ILE A 83 -4.78 6.60 -18.12
N GLU A 84 -3.95 7.26 -18.92
CA GLU A 84 -2.53 6.96 -18.99
C GLU A 84 -1.75 7.86 -18.03
N VAL A 85 -0.79 7.26 -17.34
CA VAL A 85 0.11 7.95 -16.40
C VAL A 85 1.54 7.52 -16.66
N ASP A 86 2.49 8.33 -16.20
CA ASP A 86 3.89 7.95 -16.19
C ASP A 86 4.13 6.76 -15.27
N GLU A 87 5.16 5.98 -15.59
CA GLU A 87 5.49 4.76 -14.85
C GLU A 87 5.82 5.07 -13.39
N SER A 88 6.56 6.16 -13.15
CA SER A 88 6.88 6.65 -11.80
C SER A 88 5.62 6.96 -10.99
N ILE A 89 4.62 7.60 -11.59
CA ILE A 89 3.35 7.94 -10.93
C ILE A 89 2.59 6.65 -10.57
N ALA A 90 2.56 5.68 -11.50
CA ALA A 90 1.89 4.41 -11.27
C ALA A 90 2.56 3.61 -10.14
N ILE A 91 3.90 3.51 -10.17
CA ILE A 91 4.70 2.87 -9.13
C ILE A 91 4.44 3.53 -7.77
N ASP A 92 4.51 4.86 -7.72
CA ASP A 92 4.34 5.62 -6.48
C ASP A 92 2.98 5.36 -5.86
N ARG A 93 1.93 5.33 -6.68
CA ARG A 93 0.58 5.07 -6.17
C ARG A 93 0.42 3.63 -5.68
N ILE A 94 0.88 2.63 -6.42
CA ILE A 94 0.84 1.23 -5.96
C ILE A 94 1.62 1.09 -4.65
N ALA A 95 2.80 1.71 -4.53
CA ALA A 95 3.61 1.68 -3.32
C ALA A 95 2.88 2.31 -2.12
N MET A 96 2.18 3.43 -2.32
CA MET A 96 1.37 4.07 -1.29
C MET A 96 0.20 3.19 -0.84
N ASP A 97 -0.53 2.58 -1.79
CA ASP A 97 -1.66 1.70 -1.46
C ASP A 97 -1.17 0.43 -0.73
N MET A 98 -0.03 -0.13 -1.13
CA MET A 98 0.61 -1.25 -0.43
C MET A 98 1.06 -0.85 1.00
N ALA A 99 1.70 0.31 1.15
CA ALA A 99 2.12 0.81 2.46
C ALA A 99 0.92 1.02 3.40
N GLY A 100 -0.16 1.61 2.88
CA GLY A 100 -1.42 1.75 3.63
C GLY A 100 -2.00 0.39 4.04
N TRP A 101 -1.95 -0.60 3.14
CA TRP A 101 -2.41 -1.95 3.44
C TRP A 101 -1.62 -2.62 4.57
N VAL A 102 -0.29 -2.48 4.61
CA VAL A 102 0.55 -2.99 5.72
C VAL A 102 0.11 -2.39 7.06
N ILE A 103 -0.12 -1.07 7.10
CA ILE A 103 -0.54 -0.36 8.32
C ILE A 103 -1.94 -0.81 8.75
N GLU A 104 -2.87 -0.98 7.81
CA GLU A 104 -4.22 -1.49 8.11
C GLU A 104 -4.21 -2.92 8.63
N ILE A 105 -3.28 -3.78 8.15
CA ILE A 105 -3.08 -5.12 8.73
C ILE A 105 -2.59 -5.03 10.17
N ALA A 106 -1.58 -4.19 10.45
CA ALA A 106 -1.07 -4.02 11.81
C ALA A 106 -2.16 -3.50 12.77
N GLU A 107 -3.03 -2.61 12.29
CA GLU A 107 -4.20 -2.15 13.05
C GLU A 107 -5.23 -3.28 13.27
N ALA A 108 -5.56 -4.06 12.23
CA ALA A 108 -6.51 -5.16 12.31
C ALA A 108 -6.05 -6.28 13.27
N LEU A 109 -4.73 -6.45 13.42
CA LEU A 109 -4.12 -7.36 14.39
C LEU A 109 -4.09 -6.79 15.82
N GLY A 110 -4.53 -5.55 16.04
CA GLY A 110 -4.54 -4.89 17.34
C GLY A 110 -3.17 -4.44 17.83
N LEU A 111 -2.15 -4.41 16.95
CA LEU A 111 -0.77 -4.05 17.31
C LEU A 111 -0.55 -2.54 17.36
N ILE A 112 -1.31 -1.80 16.56
CA ILE A 112 -1.34 -0.35 16.57
C ILE A 112 -2.79 0.13 16.55
N ARG A 113 -3.00 1.42 16.85
CA ARG A 113 -4.28 2.08 16.68
C ARG A 113 -4.11 3.32 15.83
N ILE A 114 -4.82 3.38 14.70
CA ILE A 114 -4.87 4.61 13.92
C ILE A 114 -5.84 5.54 14.63
N VAL A 115 -5.33 6.69 15.08
CA VAL A 115 -6.14 7.72 15.74
C VAL A 115 -6.22 8.90 14.78
N GLY A 116 -7.44 9.30 14.40
CA GLY A 116 -7.68 10.44 13.53
C GLY A 116 -8.86 11.26 14.02
N SER A 117 -8.62 12.53 14.31
CA SER A 117 -9.66 13.56 14.27
C SER A 117 -9.71 14.09 12.83
N LEU A 118 -10.67 13.65 12.03
CA LEU A 118 -11.11 14.48 10.91
C LEU A 118 -11.72 15.75 11.53
N PRO A 119 -11.40 16.96 11.05
CA PRO A 119 -12.20 18.13 11.39
C PRO A 119 -13.64 17.79 11.05
N LYS A 120 -14.54 17.93 12.03
CA LYS A 120 -15.95 18.04 11.71
C LYS A 120 -16.09 19.38 10.98
N GLU A 121 -16.47 19.34 9.71
CA GLU A 121 -17.05 20.50 9.04
C GLU A 121 -18.27 21.01 9.83
#